data_AF-A0A3P7RCH3-F1
#
_entry.id   AF-A0A3P7RCH3-F1
#
_cell.length_a   1.000
_cell.length_b   1.000
_cell.length_c   1.000
_cell.angle_alpha   90.00
_cell.angle_beta   90.00
_cell.angle_gamma   90.00
#
_symmetry.space_group_name_H-M   'P 1'
#
loop_
_entity.id
_entity.type
_entity.pdbx_description
1 polymer ?
#
loop_
_entity_poly.entity_id
_entity_poly.type
_entity_poly.pdbx_seq_one_letter_code
_entity_poly.pdbx_strand_id
1 'polypeptide(L)'
;MLSDQEKLMENMANLEENVRDVLFDRGLHAGSSAPADRDLALRARTDQLAEEWDDLRKMAQLRLDDLKRQKLIQTFFAEAAALEVLISQQDSFLLKQDIPVSFTVIK
;
A
#
# COMPACT_ATOMS: atom_id res chain seq x y z
N MET A 1 -5.46 -3.69 -7.12
CA MET A 1 -5.48 -2.46 -6.30
C MET A 1 -4.21 -2.28 -5.47
N LEU A 2 -3.93 -3.11 -4.44
CA LEU A 2 -2.68 -2.99 -3.67
C LEU A 2 -1.44 -3.27 -4.54
N SER A 3 -1.48 -4.32 -5.34
CA SER A 3 -0.43 -4.67 -6.32
C SER A 3 -0.13 -3.54 -7.31
N ASP A 4 -1.16 -2.79 -7.70
CA ASP A 4 -1.02 -1.69 -8.67
C ASP A 4 -0.40 -0.47 -7.98
N GLN A 5 -0.72 -0.24 -6.71
CA GLN A 5 -0.09 0.79 -5.88
C GLN A 5 1.39 0.46 -5.60
N GLU A 6 1.73 -0.81 -5.36
CA GLU A 6 3.12 -1.24 -5.17
C GLU A 6 3.96 -1.01 -6.42
N LYS A 7 3.42 -1.35 -7.61
CA LYS A 7 4.06 -1.03 -8.90
C LYS A 7 4.20 0.48 -9.12
N LEU A 8 3.22 1.27 -8.71
CA LEU A 8 3.28 2.73 -8.79
C LEU A 8 4.43 3.27 -7.92
N MET A 9 4.60 2.75 -6.71
CA MET A 9 5.71 3.12 -5.82
C MET A 9 7.07 2.75 -6.41
N GLU A 10 7.18 1.59 -7.04
CA GLU A 10 8.40 1.17 -7.76
C GLU A 10 8.71 2.11 -8.93
N ASN A 11 7.71 2.44 -9.74
CA ASN A 11 7.87 3.40 -10.84
C ASN A 11 8.30 4.78 -10.35
N MET A 12 7.78 5.23 -9.20
CA MET A 12 8.19 6.50 -8.59
C MET A 12 9.63 6.46 -8.11
N ALA A 13 10.08 5.36 -7.50
CA ALA A 13 11.47 5.17 -7.11
C ALA A 13 12.41 5.20 -8.33
N ASN A 14 12.00 4.59 -9.44
CA ASN A 14 12.76 4.61 -10.70
C ASN A 14 12.84 6.01 -11.33
N LEU A 15 11.86 6.89 -11.08
CA LEU A 15 11.86 8.27 -11.54
C LEU A 15 12.62 9.23 -10.62
N GLU A 16 12.98 8.79 -9.42
CA GLU A 16 13.59 9.66 -8.40
C GLU A 16 14.98 10.15 -8.81
N GLU A 17 15.74 9.32 -9.54
CA GLU A 17 17.02 9.71 -10.13
C GLU A 17 16.82 10.78 -11.21
N ASN A 18 15.85 10.61 -12.11
CA ASN A 18 15.56 11.59 -13.16
C ASN A 18 15.09 12.94 -12.60
N VAL A 19 14.24 12.93 -11.56
CA VAL A 19 13.79 14.16 -10.90
C VAL A 19 14.97 14.85 -10.21
N ARG A 20 15.83 14.07 -9.56
CA ARG A 20 17.06 14.58 -8.95
C ARG A 20 17.96 15.22 -10.01
N ASP A 21 18.22 14.56 -11.13
CA ASP A 21 19.06 15.09 -12.19
C ASP A 21 18.51 16.42 -12.74
N VAL A 22 17.19 16.52 -12.96
CA VAL A 22 16.56 17.77 -13.40
C VAL A 22 16.72 18.90 -12.38
N LEU A 23 16.67 18.59 -11.08
CA LEU A 23 16.88 19.56 -10.00
C LEU A 23 18.35 19.98 -9.86
N PHE A 24 19.31 19.05 -10.03
CA PHE A 24 20.74 19.29 -9.85
C PHE A 24 21.44 19.87 -11.09
N ASP A 25 21.20 19.32 -12.30
CA ASP A 25 21.86 19.79 -13.54
C ASP A 25 21.44 21.22 -13.91
N ARG A 26 20.20 21.62 -13.61
CA ARG A 26 19.73 22.98 -13.94
C ARG A 26 20.14 24.04 -12.93
N GLY A 27 20.38 23.66 -11.67
CA GLY A 27 20.94 24.57 -10.66
C GLY A 27 22.36 25.05 -11.01
N LEU A 28 23.13 24.22 -11.74
CA LEU A 28 24.50 24.52 -12.18
C LEU A 28 24.58 25.36 -13.46
N HIS A 29 23.54 25.37 -14.31
CA HIS A 29 23.57 26.06 -15.62
C HIS A 29 22.77 27.37 -15.65
N ALA A 30 21.90 27.63 -14.67
CA ALA A 30 21.14 28.88 -14.49
C ALA A 30 22.00 30.07 -13.99
N GLY A 31 23.27 30.10 -14.38
CA GLY A 31 24.21 31.16 -14.01
C GLY A 31 25.28 31.45 -15.07
N SER A 32 25.26 30.80 -16.24
CA SER A 32 26.37 30.93 -17.21
C SER A 32 26.14 31.89 -18.38
N SER A 33 24.91 32.33 -18.69
CA SER A 33 24.69 33.28 -19.83
C SER A 33 23.26 33.86 -19.97
N ALA A 34 22.29 33.54 -19.10
CA ALA A 34 20.89 33.91 -19.31
C ALA A 34 20.53 35.27 -18.66
N PRO A 35 19.52 36.00 -19.19
CA PRO A 35 19.02 37.21 -18.53
C PRO A 35 18.47 36.87 -17.14
N ALA A 36 18.78 37.69 -16.13
CA ALA A 36 18.50 37.44 -14.71
C ALA A 36 17.05 37.03 -14.39
N ASP A 37 16.07 37.57 -15.14
CA ASP A 37 14.65 37.24 -14.99
C ASP A 37 14.32 35.79 -15.38
N ARG A 38 15.03 35.25 -16.38
CA ARG A 38 14.88 33.86 -16.82
C ARG A 38 15.42 32.90 -15.76
N ASP A 39 16.53 33.25 -15.11
CA ASP A 39 17.12 32.42 -14.06
C ASP A 39 16.24 32.41 -12.79
N LEU A 40 15.59 33.53 -12.46
CA LEU A 40 14.63 33.59 -11.35
C LEU A 40 13.39 32.71 -11.60
N ALA A 41 12.78 32.81 -12.79
CA ALA A 41 11.62 32.00 -13.16
C ALA A 41 11.94 30.49 -13.20
N LEU A 42 13.16 30.15 -13.65
CA LEU A 42 13.61 28.75 -13.66
C LEU A 42 13.81 28.20 -12.25
N ARG A 43 14.40 28.98 -11.33
CA ARG A 43 14.54 28.58 -9.92
C ARG A 43 13.19 28.36 -9.24
N ALA A 44 12.26 29.29 -9.42
CA ALA A 44 10.90 29.13 -8.88
C ALA A 44 10.24 27.83 -9.37
N ARG A 45 10.46 27.47 -10.64
CA ARG A 45 9.92 26.23 -11.21
C ARG A 45 10.62 24.97 -10.70
N THR A 46 11.92 25.01 -10.43
CA THR A 46 12.63 23.87 -9.81
C THR A 46 12.22 23.66 -8.36
N ASP A 47 12.02 24.76 -7.61
CA ASP A 47 11.55 24.69 -6.23
C ASP A 47 10.13 24.12 -6.16
N GLN A 48 9.24 24.60 -7.04
CA GLN A 48 7.90 24.05 -7.19
C GLN A 48 7.91 22.56 -7.56
N LEU A 49 8.76 22.14 -8.50
CA LEU A 49 8.88 20.73 -8.88
C LEU A 49 9.34 19.86 -7.70
N ALA A 50 10.27 20.35 -6.89
CA ALA A 50 10.74 19.62 -5.72
C ALA A 50 9.64 19.44 -4.67
N GLU A 51 8.85 20.49 -4.41
CA GLU A 51 7.70 20.44 -3.50
C GLU A 51 6.61 19.48 -4.00
N GLU A 52 6.19 19.63 -5.25
CA GLU A 52 5.15 18.78 -5.86
C GLU A 52 5.58 17.30 -5.89
N TRP A 53 6.86 17.02 -6.15
CA TRP A 53 7.39 15.66 -6.11
C TRP A 53 7.37 15.06 -4.71
N ASP A 54 7.74 15.84 -3.69
CA ASP A 54 7.70 15.39 -2.29
C ASP A 54 6.27 15.09 -1.84
N ASP A 55 5.33 15.96 -2.19
CA ASP A 55 3.92 15.77 -1.86
C ASP A 55 3.29 14.58 -2.58
N LEU A 56 3.64 14.36 -3.85
CA LEU A 56 3.24 13.16 -4.58
C LEU A 56 3.72 11.88 -3.88
N ARG A 57 4.98 11.85 -3.41
CA ARG A 57 5.53 10.70 -2.66
C ARG A 57 4.78 10.47 -1.36
N LYS A 58 4.51 11.52 -0.58
CA LYS A 58 3.73 11.40 0.66
C LYS A 58 2.33 10.86 0.40
N MET A 59 1.63 11.37 -0.60
CA MET A 59 0.29 10.91 -0.96
C MET A 59 0.29 9.44 -1.41
N ALA A 60 1.28 9.04 -2.23
CA ALA A 60 1.41 7.67 -2.70
C ALA A 60 1.70 6.70 -1.54
N GLN A 61 2.54 7.11 -0.58
CA GLN A 61 2.85 6.34 0.61
C GLN A 61 1.61 6.21 1.53
N LEU A 62 0.91 7.32 1.80
CA LEU A 62 -0.33 7.29 2.61
C LEU A 62 -1.37 6.34 2.01
N ARG A 63 -1.54 6.36 0.68
CA ARG A 63 -2.44 5.46 -0.02
C ARG A 63 -2.00 3.99 0.09
N LEU A 64 -0.70 3.71 0.00
CA LEU A 64 -0.17 2.36 0.17
C LEU A 64 -0.48 1.82 1.57
N ASP A 65 -0.24 2.63 2.60
CA ASP A 65 -0.45 2.24 3.99
C ASP A 65 -1.94 2.01 4.29
N ASP A 66 -2.82 2.84 3.73
CA ASP A 66 -4.26 2.62 3.84
C ASP A 66 -4.71 1.32 3.16
N LEU A 67 -4.25 1.05 1.94
CA LEU A 67 -4.58 -0.18 1.22
C LEU A 67 -4.06 -1.44 1.96
N LYS A 68 -2.88 -1.37 2.58
CA LYS A 68 -2.34 -2.45 3.42
C LYS A 68 -3.24 -2.70 4.64
N ARG A 69 -3.66 -1.63 5.31
CA ARG A 69 -4.59 -1.71 6.45
C ARG A 69 -5.93 -2.32 6.05
N GLN A 70 -6.51 -1.88 4.94
CA GLN A 70 -7.77 -2.40 4.42
C GLN A 70 -7.67 -3.88 4.09
N LYS A 71 -6.58 -4.32 3.44
CA LYS A 71 -6.33 -5.73 3.16
C LYS A 71 -6.31 -6.55 4.45
N LEU A 72 -5.60 -6.09 5.47
CA LEU A 72 -5.51 -6.78 6.75
C LEU A 72 -6.88 -6.92 7.43
N ILE A 73 -7.69 -5.87 7.42
CA ILE A 73 -9.06 -5.90 7.95
C ILE A 73 -9.93 -6.91 7.19
N GLN A 74 -9.87 -6.91 5.86
CA GLN A 74 -10.64 -7.84 5.04
C GLN A 74 -10.23 -9.30 5.30
N THR A 75 -8.92 -9.57 5.38
CA THR A 75 -8.41 -10.90 5.72
C THR A 75 -8.90 -11.35 7.09
N PHE A 76 -8.80 -10.48 8.11
CA PHE A 76 -9.28 -10.79 9.45
C PHE A 76 -10.75 -11.19 9.46
N PHE A 77 -11.63 -10.40 8.82
CA PHE A 77 -13.05 -10.72 8.79
C PHE A 77 -13.38 -11.98 7.99
N ALA A 78 -12.65 -12.25 6.90
CA ALA A 78 -12.81 -13.48 6.14
C ALA A 78 -12.43 -14.72 6.98
N GLU A 79 -11.34 -14.65 7.74
CA GLU A 79 -10.89 -15.72 8.63
C GLU A 79 -11.85 -15.90 9.82
N ALA A 80 -12.31 -14.80 10.42
CA ALA A 80 -13.29 -14.85 11.51
C ALA A 80 -14.60 -15.52 11.07
N ALA A 81 -15.13 -15.15 9.88
CA ALA A 81 -16.33 -15.76 9.34
C ALA A 81 -16.14 -17.27 9.06
N ALA A 82 -14.98 -17.67 8.54
CA ALA A 82 -14.67 -19.09 8.34
C ALA A 82 -14.61 -19.86 9.67
N LEU A 83 -14.05 -19.24 10.71
CA LEU A 83 -13.99 -19.81 12.06
C LEU A 83 -15.37 -19.94 12.70
N GLU A 84 -16.24 -18.93 12.56
CA GLU A 84 -17.62 -18.97 13.06
C GLU A 84 -18.41 -20.14 12.47
N VAL A 85 -18.25 -20.40 11.17
CA VAL A 85 -18.85 -21.56 10.50
C VAL A 85 -18.33 -22.86 11.10
N LEU A 86 -17.01 -22.97 11.31
CA LEU A 86 -16.40 -24.16 11.88
C LEU A 86 -16.87 -24.43 13.32
N ILE A 87 -16.95 -23.39 14.15
CA ILE A 87 -17.49 -23.48 15.51
C ILE A 87 -18.94 -23.96 15.47
N SER A 88 -19.77 -23.37 14.61
CA SER A 88 -21.18 -23.75 14.47
C SER A 88 -21.35 -25.22 14.06
N GLN A 89 -20.46 -25.72 13.19
CA GLN A 89 -20.44 -27.14 12.80
C GLN A 89 -20.03 -28.05 13.97
N GLN A 90 -19.03 -27.65 14.77
CA GLN A 90 -18.61 -28.39 15.95
C GLN A 90 -19.71 -28.44 17.01
N ASP A 91 -20.37 -27.31 17.28
CA ASP A 91 -21.50 -27.24 18.22
C ASP A 91 -22.63 -28.18 17.76
N SER A 92 -22.96 -28.15 16.46
CA SER A 92 -23.97 -29.05 15.88
C SER A 92 -23.59 -30.53 16.01
N PHE A 93 -22.31 -30.87 15.89
CA PHE A 93 -21.82 -32.24 16.08
C PHE A 93 -21.91 -32.69 17.53
N LEU A 94 -21.46 -31.83 18.47
CA LEU A 94 -21.49 -32.13 19.91
C LEU A 94 -22.93 -32.29 20.44
N LEU A 95 -23.86 -31.47 19.94
CA LEU A 95 -25.28 -31.58 20.29
C LEU A 95 -25.94 -32.87 19.76
N LYS A 96 -25.37 -33.49 18.73
CA LYS A 96 -25.83 -34.75 18.14
C LYS A 96 -25.14 -35.98 18.75
N GLN A 97 -24.53 -35.87 19.94
CA GLN A 97 -24.01 -37.04 20.63
C GLN A 97 -25.15 -38.03 20.92
N ASP A 98 -25.30 -38.99 20.02
CA ASP A 98 -26.21 -40.12 20.15
C ASP A 98 -25.79 -40.92 21.38
N ILE A 99 -26.68 -40.97 22.38
CA ILE A 99 -26.52 -41.87 23.51
C ILE A 99 -26.52 -43.28 22.93
N PRO A 100 -25.45 -44.09 23.10
CA PRO A 100 -25.43 -45.45 22.59
C PRO A 100 -26.59 -46.24 23.19
N VAL A 101 -27.61 -46.54 22.37
CA VAL A 101 -28.87 -47.15 22.83
C VAL A 101 -28.77 -48.66 23.05
N SER A 102 -27.66 -49.28 22.66
CA SER A 102 -27.39 -50.67 23.02
C SER A 102 -25.89 -50.94 23.17
N PHE A 103 -25.56 -51.74 24.19
CA PHE A 103 -24.25 -52.38 24.29
C PHE A 103 -24.26 -53.61 23.39
N THR A 104 -23.71 -53.49 22.18
CA THR A 104 -23.22 -54.67 21.48
C THR A 104 -21.96 -55.14 22.19
N VAL A 105 -22.14 -56.05 23.16
CA VAL A 105 -21.04 -56.80 23.76
C VAL A 105 -20.47 -57.71 22.67
N ILE A 106 -19.28 -57.38 22.18
CA ILE A 106 -18.52 -58.29 21.32
C ILE A 106 -17.82 -59.31 22.23
N LYS A 107 -18.48 -60.47 22.31
CA LYS A 107 -18.11 -61.78 22.91
C LYS A 107 -18.19 -61.90 24.43
#